data_AF-A0A2T5BSQ3-F1
#
_entry.id   AF-A0A2T5BSQ3-F1
#
_cell.length_a   1.000
_cell.length_b   1.000
_cell.length_c   1.000
_cell.angle_alpha   90.00
_cell.angle_beta   90.00
_cell.angle_gamma   90.00
#
_symmetry.space_group_name_H-M   'P 1'
#
loop_
_entity.id
_entity.type
_entity.pdbx_description
1 polymer ?
#
loop_
_entity_poly.entity_id
_entity_poly.type
_entity_poly.pdbx_seq_one_letter_code
_entity_poly.pdbx_strand_id
1 'polypeptide(L)'
;MASEDRILNQLRTWTSQGNSPKQTDDQSLREFTASVTDTLSNLQQKLDSGAIQAFYEQIESLKYLIEYSDELNKNWYLIRAYSGALKRLMQEKTVEHAAKVYAYYEQTYGGRRVLRSENWFEQQRWEFIDELKTIGSQEALNKFLEKRTKKLNGYFQGYKSELLLFIQDLQKLG
;
A
#
# COMPACT_ATOMS: atom_id res chain seq x y z
N MET A 1 16.95 5.83 -7.59
CA MET A 1 16.34 6.30 -8.86
C MET A 1 16.77 5.51 -10.08
N ALA A 2 17.93 4.85 -10.12
CA ALA A 2 18.38 4.06 -11.29
C ALA A 2 17.72 2.66 -11.46
N SER A 3 16.89 2.19 -10.53
CA SER A 3 16.31 0.83 -10.58
C SER A 3 14.96 0.75 -11.28
N GLU A 4 14.12 1.78 -11.17
CA GLU A 4 12.79 1.82 -11.82
C GLU A 4 12.91 1.91 -13.34
N ASP A 5 13.81 2.76 -13.85
CA ASP A 5 14.06 2.88 -15.29
C ASP A 5 14.61 1.58 -15.90
N ARG A 6 15.32 0.78 -15.09
CA ARG A 6 15.87 -0.52 -15.52
C ARG A 6 14.77 -1.57 -15.63
N ILE A 7 13.85 -1.63 -14.67
CA ILE A 7 12.70 -2.54 -14.67
C ILE A 7 11.72 -2.18 -15.79
N LEU A 8 11.44 -0.90 -15.99
CA LEU A 8 10.55 -0.41 -17.05
C LEU A 8 11.15 -0.62 -18.45
N ASN A 9 12.46 -0.47 -18.62
CA ASN A 9 13.12 -0.79 -19.89
C ASN A 9 13.15 -2.29 -20.19
N GLN A 10 13.31 -3.15 -19.17
CA GLN A 10 13.27 -4.61 -19.33
C GLN A 10 11.89 -5.11 -19.77
N LEU A 11 10.80 -4.54 -19.23
CA LEU A 11 9.44 -4.86 -19.66
C LEU A 11 9.14 -4.43 -21.11
N ARG A 12 9.73 -3.32 -21.57
CA ARG A 12 9.59 -2.87 -22.98
C ARG A 12 10.32 -3.77 -23.97
N THR A 13 11.52 -4.25 -23.61
CA THR A 13 12.30 -5.16 -24.48
C THR A 13 11.62 -6.52 -24.70
N TRP A 14 10.75 -6.94 -23.79
CA TRP A 14 9.98 -8.20 -23.85
C TRP A 14 9.05 -8.29 -25.07
N THR A 15 8.67 -7.17 -25.68
CA THR A 15 7.74 -7.15 -26.83
C THR A 15 8.40 -7.20 -28.21
N SER A 16 9.75 -7.15 -28.32
CA SER A 16 10.37 -6.81 -29.61
C SER A 16 11.36 -7.80 -30.23
N GLN A 17 11.83 -8.87 -29.58
CA GLN A 17 12.86 -9.71 -30.21
C GLN A 17 12.67 -11.21 -30.03
N GLY A 18 12.28 -11.86 -31.13
CA GLY A 18 12.43 -13.30 -31.31
C GLY A 18 13.90 -13.66 -31.54
N ASN A 19 14.52 -14.30 -30.54
CA ASN A 19 15.39 -15.46 -30.73
C ASN A 19 15.77 -16.09 -29.37
N SER A 20 15.59 -17.42 -29.29
CA SER A 20 15.90 -18.33 -28.17
C SER A 20 15.25 -17.99 -26.80
N PRO A 21 13.95 -18.30 -26.61
CA PRO A 21 13.13 -17.68 -25.55
C PRO A 21 13.31 -18.28 -24.14
N LYS A 22 13.53 -19.60 -24.01
CA LYS A 22 13.20 -20.28 -22.74
C LYS A 22 14.11 -19.98 -21.54
N GLN A 23 15.42 -19.83 -21.73
CA GLN A 23 16.35 -19.64 -20.59
C GLN A 23 16.37 -18.21 -20.03
N THR A 24 16.18 -17.22 -20.89
CA THR A 24 16.24 -15.79 -20.53
C THR A 24 14.95 -15.32 -19.87
N ASP A 25 13.81 -15.91 -20.29
CA ASP A 25 12.50 -15.65 -19.70
C ASP A 25 12.40 -16.24 -18.28
N ASP A 26 12.94 -17.44 -18.06
CA ASP A 26 12.99 -18.10 -16.74
C ASP A 26 13.82 -17.30 -15.72
N GLN A 27 14.98 -16.78 -16.14
CA GLN A 27 15.83 -15.98 -15.24
C GLN A 27 15.16 -14.65 -14.88
N SER A 28 14.59 -13.96 -15.86
CA SER A 28 13.93 -12.67 -15.64
C SER A 28 12.70 -12.82 -14.74
N LEU A 29 11.92 -13.89 -14.92
CA LEU A 29 10.78 -14.21 -14.06
C LEU A 29 11.23 -14.56 -12.62
N ARG A 30 12.33 -15.29 -12.45
CA ARG A 30 12.89 -15.57 -11.12
C ARG A 30 13.37 -14.31 -10.40
N GLU A 31 14.08 -13.43 -11.10
CA GLU A 31 14.55 -12.15 -10.56
C GLU A 31 13.38 -11.25 -10.16
N PHE A 32 12.35 -11.19 -11.02
CA PHE A 32 11.11 -10.48 -10.73
C PHE A 32 10.41 -11.01 -9.47
N THR A 33 10.14 -12.32 -9.42
CA THR A 33 9.41 -12.94 -8.31
C THR A 33 10.17 -12.84 -6.99
N ALA A 34 11.51 -12.98 -7.02
CA ALA A 34 12.36 -12.74 -5.86
C ALA A 34 12.28 -11.28 -5.39
N SER A 35 12.42 -10.32 -6.30
CA SER A 35 12.37 -8.89 -5.97
C SER A 35 11.04 -8.47 -5.33
N VAL A 36 9.91 -8.96 -5.84
CA VAL A 36 8.60 -8.67 -5.26
C VAL A 36 8.46 -9.31 -3.87
N THR A 37 8.90 -10.57 -3.71
CA THR A 37 8.85 -11.29 -2.43
C THR A 37 9.70 -10.61 -1.36
N ASP A 38 10.91 -10.16 -1.71
CA ASP A 38 11.79 -9.41 -0.83
C ASP A 38 11.18 -8.07 -0.45
N THR A 39 10.56 -7.38 -1.41
CA THR A 39 9.85 -6.11 -1.15
C THR A 39 8.69 -6.32 -0.17
N LEU A 40 7.88 -7.37 -0.34
CA LEU A 40 6.79 -7.69 0.57
C LEU A 40 7.28 -8.01 1.98
N SER A 41 8.42 -8.71 2.10
CA SER A 41 9.03 -9.03 3.39
C SER A 41 9.57 -7.77 4.08
N ASN A 42 10.23 -6.90 3.33
CA ASN A 42 10.73 -5.61 3.82
C ASN A 42 9.61 -4.65 4.26
N LEU A 43 8.48 -4.65 3.55
CA LEU A 43 7.28 -3.90 3.92
C LEU A 43 6.66 -4.45 5.21
N GLN A 44 6.59 -5.78 5.36
CA GLN A 44 6.11 -6.40 6.60
C GLN A 44 6.93 -5.94 7.81
N GLN A 45 8.26 -6.05 7.72
CA GLN A 45 9.17 -5.66 8.80
C GLN A 45 8.98 -4.19 9.20
N LYS A 46 8.69 -3.31 8.25
CA LYS A 46 8.41 -1.89 8.52
C LYS A 46 7.11 -1.69 9.29
N LEU A 47 6.07 -2.46 8.98
CA LEU A 47 4.83 -2.43 9.77
C LEU A 47 5.06 -2.96 11.18
N ASP A 48 5.76 -4.09 11.31
CA ASP A 48 6.03 -4.73 12.60
C ASP A 48 6.88 -3.85 13.53
N SER A 49 7.81 -3.07 12.96
CA SER A 49 8.63 -2.10 13.70
C SER A 49 7.97 -0.72 13.88
N GLY A 50 6.75 -0.52 13.37
CA GLY A 50 6.05 0.77 13.43
C GLY A 50 6.64 1.87 12.54
N ALA A 51 7.53 1.52 11.60
CA ALA A 51 8.16 2.43 10.65
C ALA A 51 7.21 2.82 9.49
N ILE A 52 6.04 3.38 9.82
CA ILE A 52 4.97 3.69 8.86
C ILE A 52 5.42 4.62 7.73
N GLN A 53 6.29 5.60 8.03
CA GLN A 53 6.83 6.49 7.00
C GLN A 53 7.61 5.71 5.93
N ALA A 54 8.51 4.83 6.36
CA ALA A 54 9.31 4.00 5.45
C ALA A 54 8.42 3.00 4.70
N PHE A 55 7.39 2.45 5.34
CA PHE A 55 6.40 1.60 4.68
C PHE A 55 5.68 2.35 3.55
N TYR A 56 5.19 3.56 3.84
CA TYR A 56 4.49 4.42 2.88
C TYR A 56 5.36 4.79 1.67
N GLU A 57 6.66 5.01 1.89
CA GLU A 57 7.60 5.33 0.81
C GLU A 57 7.89 4.09 -0.05
N GLN A 58 8.08 2.92 0.57
CA GLN A 58 8.43 1.70 -0.16
C GLN A 58 7.24 1.06 -0.90
N ILE A 59 6.01 1.17 -0.41
CA ILE A 59 4.84 0.54 -1.08
C ILE A 59 4.60 1.09 -2.50
N GLU A 60 5.11 2.29 -2.80
CA GLU A 60 5.08 2.87 -4.15
C GLU A 60 5.80 1.97 -5.18
N SER A 61 6.86 1.27 -4.77
CA SER A 61 7.62 0.41 -5.69
C SER A 61 6.81 -0.80 -6.18
N LEU A 62 5.65 -1.08 -5.57
CA LEU A 62 4.73 -2.14 -6.00
C LEU A 62 3.54 -1.61 -6.82
N LYS A 63 3.49 -0.31 -7.12
CA LYS A 63 2.35 0.31 -7.83
C LYS A 63 2.09 -0.31 -9.19
N TYR A 64 3.12 -0.69 -9.93
CA TYR A 64 2.94 -1.28 -11.26
C TYR A 64 2.19 -2.62 -11.22
N LEU A 65 2.15 -3.31 -10.07
CA LEU A 65 1.46 -4.59 -9.93
C LEU A 65 -0.07 -4.44 -9.94
N ILE A 66 -0.60 -3.22 -9.80
CA ILE A 66 -2.04 -2.96 -9.84
C ILE A 66 -2.66 -3.20 -11.20
N GLU A 67 -1.86 -3.30 -12.26
CA GLU A 67 -2.33 -3.54 -13.63
C GLU A 67 -2.75 -5.00 -13.85
N TYR A 68 -2.36 -5.92 -12.95
CA TYR A 68 -2.59 -7.35 -13.12
C TYR A 68 -3.89 -7.87 -12.50
N SER A 69 -4.52 -7.10 -11.59
CA SER A 69 -5.79 -7.48 -10.97
C SER A 69 -6.51 -6.28 -10.36
N ASP A 70 -7.84 -6.25 -10.50
CA ASP A 70 -8.71 -5.25 -9.88
C ASP A 70 -8.64 -5.29 -8.34
N GLU A 71 -8.47 -6.46 -7.76
CA GLU A 71 -8.31 -6.69 -6.33
C GLU A 71 -6.99 -6.08 -5.84
N LEU A 72 -5.88 -6.38 -6.54
CA LEU A 72 -4.57 -5.77 -6.26
C LEU A 72 -4.64 -4.25 -6.37
N ASN A 73 -5.34 -3.75 -7.38
CA ASN A 73 -5.56 -2.33 -7.58
C ASN A 73 -6.28 -1.67 -6.40
N LYS A 74 -7.45 -2.20 -6.02
CA LYS A 74 -8.25 -1.68 -4.89
C LYS A 74 -7.46 -1.73 -3.59
N ASN A 75 -6.80 -2.84 -3.32
CA ASN A 75 -6.03 -3.05 -2.09
C ASN A 75 -4.81 -2.14 -2.01
N TRP A 76 -4.07 -1.96 -3.12
CA TRP A 76 -2.93 -1.05 -3.16
C TRP A 76 -3.36 0.39 -2.87
N TYR A 77 -4.42 0.88 -3.53
CA TYR A 77 -4.91 2.25 -3.29
C TYR A 77 -5.40 2.44 -1.85
N LEU A 78 -6.03 1.44 -1.25
CA LEU A 78 -6.39 1.47 0.16
C LEU A 78 -5.17 1.58 1.05
N ILE A 79 -4.22 0.65 0.93
CA ILE A 79 -3.00 0.63 1.74
C ILE A 79 -2.24 1.94 1.59
N ARG A 80 -2.14 2.46 0.37
CA ARG A 80 -1.45 3.71 0.05
C ARG A 80 -2.11 4.93 0.68
N ALA A 81 -3.44 5.05 0.59
CA ALA A 81 -4.18 6.14 1.22
C ALA A 81 -4.10 6.06 2.74
N TYR A 82 -4.26 4.85 3.29
CA TYR A 82 -4.35 4.60 4.73
C TYR A 82 -2.99 4.80 5.43
N SER A 83 -1.92 4.26 4.86
CA SER A 83 -0.55 4.50 5.33
C SER A 83 -0.15 5.97 5.20
N GLY A 84 -0.64 6.68 4.18
CA GLY A 84 -0.42 8.12 4.03
C GLY A 84 -1.05 8.95 5.14
N ALA A 85 -2.29 8.62 5.51
CA ALA A 85 -2.96 9.26 6.64
C ALA A 85 -2.23 9.00 7.96
N LEU A 86 -1.80 7.76 8.20
CA LEU A 86 -1.01 7.41 9.38
C LEU A 86 0.37 8.08 9.39
N LYS A 87 1.08 8.12 8.25
CA LYS A 87 2.34 8.86 8.11
C LYS A 87 2.17 10.31 8.55
N ARG A 88 1.12 10.98 8.05
CA ARG A 88 0.83 12.39 8.39
C ARG A 88 0.54 12.57 9.89
N LEU A 89 -0.23 11.68 10.51
CA LEU A 89 -0.49 11.73 11.95
C LEU A 89 0.76 11.45 12.79
N MET A 90 1.65 10.58 12.31
CA MET A 90 2.85 10.20 13.04
C MET A 90 3.98 11.23 12.96
N GLN A 91 3.88 12.25 12.10
CA GLN A 91 4.83 13.38 12.06
C GLN A 91 4.89 14.10 13.40
N GLU A 92 3.72 14.37 13.99
CA GLU A 92 3.58 14.97 15.31
C GLU A 92 2.45 14.27 16.06
N LYS A 93 2.79 13.46 17.06
CA LYS A 93 1.82 12.63 17.79
C LYS A 93 1.13 13.43 18.90
N THR A 94 0.52 14.57 18.57
CA THR A 94 -0.23 15.43 19.49
C THR A 94 -1.70 15.53 19.10
N VAL A 95 -2.57 15.75 20.09
CA VAL A 95 -4.01 15.94 19.85
C VAL A 95 -4.28 17.15 18.95
N GLU A 96 -3.52 18.22 19.11
CA GLU A 96 -3.62 19.42 18.26
C GLU A 96 -3.31 19.10 16.79
N HIS A 97 -2.23 18.35 16.53
CA HIS A 97 -1.90 17.92 15.17
C HIS A 97 -2.95 16.98 14.60
N ALA A 98 -3.46 16.04 15.41
CA ALA A 98 -4.55 15.15 14.99
C ALA A 98 -5.80 15.93 14.53
N ALA A 99 -6.16 17.00 15.24
CA ALA A 99 -7.26 17.89 14.85
C ALA A 99 -6.97 18.64 13.53
N LYS A 100 -5.73 19.11 13.32
CA LYS A 100 -5.30 19.71 12.04
C LYS A 100 -5.39 18.71 10.88
N VAL A 101 -4.97 17.47 11.12
CA VAL A 101 -5.06 16.39 10.12
C VAL A 101 -6.51 16.04 9.80
N TYR A 102 -7.39 15.97 10.80
CA TYR A 102 -8.83 15.84 10.58
C TYR A 102 -9.37 16.97 9.69
N ALA A 103 -9.08 18.23 10.05
CA ALA A 103 -9.55 19.39 9.29
C ALA A 103 -9.09 19.35 7.83
N TYR A 104 -7.83 18.96 7.59
CA TYR A 104 -7.29 18.74 6.24
C TYR A 104 -8.10 17.72 5.44
N TYR A 105 -8.40 16.56 6.03
CA TYR A 105 -9.15 15.50 5.34
C TYR A 105 -10.63 15.86 5.14
N GLU A 106 -11.27 16.51 6.11
CA GLU A 106 -12.65 17.00 5.97
C GLU A 106 -12.73 18.08 4.88
N GLN A 107 -11.75 18.98 4.78
CA GLN A 107 -11.72 19.97 3.71
C GLN A 107 -11.49 19.33 2.34
N THR A 108 -10.59 18.34 2.26
CA THR A 108 -10.23 17.70 0.98
C THR A 108 -11.34 16.78 0.47
N TYR A 109 -12.03 16.07 1.35
CA TYR A 109 -12.96 15.00 0.98
C TYR A 109 -14.39 15.21 1.48
N GLY A 110 -14.69 16.25 2.25
CA GLY A 110 -15.99 16.51 2.89
C GLY A 110 -17.20 16.40 1.96
N GLY A 111 -17.09 16.93 0.74
CA GLY A 111 -18.15 16.84 -0.27
C GLY A 111 -18.48 15.40 -0.70
N ARG A 112 -17.55 14.46 -0.53
CA ARG A 112 -17.73 13.03 -0.85
C ARG A 112 -18.37 12.23 0.28
N ARG A 113 -18.73 12.86 1.39
CA ARG A 113 -19.35 12.18 2.55
C ARG A 113 -20.66 11.48 2.20
N VAL A 114 -21.38 12.00 1.21
CA VAL A 114 -22.58 11.36 0.65
C VAL A 114 -22.28 9.96 0.11
N LEU A 115 -21.05 9.70 -0.33
CA LEU A 115 -20.62 8.42 -0.91
C LEU A 115 -20.18 7.39 0.13
N ARG A 116 -20.33 7.66 1.43
CA ARG A 116 -19.75 6.82 2.51
C ARG A 116 -20.20 5.36 2.49
N SER A 117 -21.36 5.08 1.92
CA SER A 117 -21.96 3.75 1.83
C SER A 117 -21.90 3.14 0.42
N GLU A 118 -21.34 3.87 -0.55
CA GLU A 118 -21.33 3.45 -1.97
C GLU A 118 -20.32 2.35 -2.24
N ASN A 119 -19.20 2.36 -1.53
CA ASN A 119 -18.20 1.31 -1.64
C ASN A 119 -17.39 1.17 -0.35
N TRP A 120 -16.78 0.00 -0.21
CA TRP A 120 -15.96 -0.35 0.95
C TRP A 120 -14.82 0.65 1.20
N PHE A 121 -14.16 1.14 0.15
CA PHE A 121 -13.05 2.09 0.30
C PHE A 121 -13.50 3.44 0.89
N GLU A 122 -14.63 4.00 0.44
CA GLU A 122 -15.22 5.20 1.03
C GLU A 122 -15.64 4.96 2.48
N GLN A 123 -16.26 3.81 2.77
CA GLN A 123 -16.60 3.43 4.14
C GLN A 123 -15.34 3.44 5.03
N GLN A 124 -14.23 2.84 4.58
CA GLN A 124 -12.99 2.81 5.33
C GLN A 124 -12.38 4.19 5.56
N ARG A 125 -12.46 5.08 4.56
CA ARG A 125 -12.03 6.47 4.68
C ARG A 125 -12.84 7.20 5.77
N TRP A 126 -14.16 7.13 5.70
CA TRP A 126 -15.02 7.86 6.64
C TRP A 126 -14.96 7.29 8.05
N GLU A 127 -14.85 5.97 8.21
CA GLU A 127 -14.55 5.36 9.52
C GLU A 127 -13.26 5.91 10.13
N PHE A 128 -12.23 6.16 9.33
CA PHE A 128 -10.97 6.76 9.81
C PHE A 128 -11.16 8.21 10.24
N ILE A 129 -11.78 9.03 9.38
CA ILE A 129 -11.98 10.47 9.61
C ILE A 129 -12.90 10.71 10.81
N ASP A 130 -13.99 9.94 10.92
CA ASP A 130 -14.97 10.10 12.00
C ASP A 130 -14.38 9.70 13.35
N GLU A 131 -13.60 8.62 13.43
CA GLU A 131 -12.92 8.27 14.68
C GLU A 131 -11.83 9.31 15.03
N LEU A 132 -11.07 9.80 14.04
CA LEU A 132 -10.07 10.85 14.24
C LEU A 132 -10.67 12.13 14.86
N LYS A 133 -11.89 12.51 14.44
CA LYS A 133 -12.64 13.66 14.98
C LYS A 133 -12.90 13.55 16.48
N THR A 134 -13.04 12.33 17.01
CA THR A 134 -13.43 12.09 18.41
C THR A 134 -12.25 12.11 19.39
N ILE A 135 -11.02 12.25 18.89
CA ILE A 135 -9.82 12.22 19.72
C ILE A 135 -9.71 13.52 20.53
N GLY A 136 -10.00 13.42 21.83
CA GLY A 136 -9.88 14.53 22.78
C GLY A 136 -8.70 14.45 23.74
N SER A 137 -7.92 13.36 23.72
CA SER A 137 -6.82 13.14 24.67
C SER A 137 -5.64 12.41 24.03
N GLN A 138 -4.45 12.55 24.63
CA GLN A 138 -3.25 11.88 24.16
C GLN A 138 -3.37 10.35 24.25
N GLU A 139 -4.05 9.85 25.29
CA GLU A 139 -4.32 8.43 25.45
C GLU A 139 -5.21 7.91 24.30
N ALA A 140 -6.27 8.64 23.97
CA ALA A 140 -7.15 8.30 22.84
C ALA A 140 -6.39 8.33 21.51
N LEU A 141 -5.47 9.28 21.31
CA LEU A 141 -4.60 9.34 20.14
C LEU A 141 -3.69 8.11 20.04
N ASN A 142 -3.05 7.72 21.13
CA ASN A 142 -2.17 6.55 21.13
C ASN A 142 -2.95 5.27 20.82
N LYS A 143 -4.13 5.08 21.43
CA LYS A 143 -5.05 3.96 21.14
C LYS A 143 -5.52 3.96 19.69
N PHE A 144 -5.87 5.12 19.15
CA PHE A 144 -6.23 5.28 17.75
C PHE A 144 -5.09 4.85 16.83
N LEU A 145 -3.88 5.37 17.04
CA LEU A 145 -2.71 5.04 16.23
C LEU A 145 -2.39 3.54 16.26
N GLU A 146 -2.45 2.91 17.43
CA GLU A 146 -2.24 1.47 17.57
C GLU A 146 -3.30 0.66 16.80
N LYS A 147 -4.59 0.97 17.03
CA LYS A 147 -5.71 0.32 16.33
C LYS A 147 -5.58 0.45 14.82
N ARG A 148 -5.24 1.65 14.34
CA ARG A 148 -5.17 1.95 12.91
C ARG A 148 -3.93 1.34 12.27
N THR A 149 -2.81 1.25 12.98
CA THR A 149 -1.62 0.52 12.52
C THR A 149 -1.91 -0.98 12.38
N LYS A 150 -2.62 -1.58 13.35
CA LYS A 150 -3.10 -2.97 13.25
C LYS A 150 -4.02 -3.18 12.04
N LYS A 151 -4.95 -2.26 11.79
CA LYS A 151 -5.84 -2.31 10.61
C LYS A 151 -5.06 -2.22 9.29
N LEU A 152 -4.06 -1.34 9.20
CA LEU A 152 -3.16 -1.25 8.05
C LEU A 152 -2.43 -2.58 7.81
N ASN A 153 -1.92 -3.21 8.86
CA ASN A 153 -1.29 -4.53 8.74
C ASN A 153 -2.27 -5.60 8.23
N GLY A 154 -3.52 -5.58 8.69
CA GLY A 154 -4.56 -6.46 8.18
C GLY A 154 -4.79 -6.30 6.67
N TYR A 155 -4.89 -5.06 6.18
CA TYR A 155 -5.00 -4.80 4.74
C TYR A 155 -3.76 -5.26 3.97
N PHE A 156 -2.57 -5.02 4.53
CA PHE A 156 -1.33 -5.46 3.92
C PHE A 156 -1.21 -6.99 3.84
N GLN A 157 -1.69 -7.75 4.85
CA GLN A 157 -1.73 -9.21 4.78
C GLN A 157 -2.60 -9.71 3.62
N GLY A 158 -3.77 -9.09 3.41
CA GLY A 158 -4.63 -9.42 2.27
C GLY A 158 -3.91 -9.20 0.95
N TYR A 159 -3.38 -7.99 0.74
CA TYR A 159 -2.62 -7.64 -0.46
C TYR A 159 -1.40 -8.53 -0.70
N LYS A 160 -0.63 -8.83 0.35
CA LYS A 160 0.52 -9.73 0.30
C LYS A 160 0.10 -11.13 -0.12
N SER A 161 -1.00 -11.64 0.41
CA SER A 161 -1.50 -12.99 0.08
C SER A 161 -1.92 -13.08 -1.38
N GLU A 162 -2.66 -12.09 -1.88
CA GLU A 162 -3.05 -11.99 -3.29
C GLU A 162 -1.83 -11.94 -4.22
N LEU A 163 -0.82 -11.13 -3.89
CA LEU A 163 0.40 -11.07 -4.68
C LEU A 163 1.21 -12.36 -4.66
N LEU A 164 1.29 -13.05 -3.53
CA LEU A 164 1.99 -14.32 -3.45
C LEU A 164 1.29 -15.41 -4.27
N LEU A 165 -0.05 -15.42 -4.31
CA LEU A 165 -0.81 -16.30 -5.18
C LEU A 165 -0.54 -15.98 -6.66
N PHE A 166 -0.56 -14.69 -7.03
CA PHE A 166 -0.21 -14.26 -8.39
C PHE A 166 1.20 -14.70 -8.79
N ILE A 167 2.19 -14.53 -7.91
CA ILE A 167 3.57 -14.99 -8.12
C ILE A 167 3.64 -16.50 -8.31
N GLN A 168 2.93 -17.27 -7.47
CA GLN A 168 2.89 -18.73 -7.60
C GLN A 168 2.29 -19.17 -8.92
N ASP A 169 1.26 -18.49 -9.40
CA ASP A 169 0.65 -18.80 -10.69
C ASP A 169 1.57 -18.45 -11.86
N LEU A 170 2.28 -17.32 -11.79
CA LEU A 170 3.32 -16.99 -12.77
C LEU A 170 4.43 -18.06 -12.81
N GLN A 171 4.87 -18.55 -11.65
CA GLN A 171 5.91 -19.58 -11.56
C GLN A 171 5.49 -20.94 -12.12
N LYS A 172 4.17 -21.21 -12.27
CA LYS A 172 3.67 -22.42 -12.93
C LYS A 172 3.65 -22.28 -14.47
N LEU A 173 3.76 -21.07 -14.99
CA LEU A 173 3.69 -20.77 -16.43
C LEU A 173 5.06 -20.75 -17.11
N GLY A 174 6.14 -20.57 -16.36
CA GLY A 174 7.54 -20.77 -16.81
C GLY A 174 7.96 -22.22 -16.62
#